data_AF-A0A8T2PCT3-F1
#
_entry.id   AF-A0A8T2PCT3-F1
#
_cell.length_a   1.000
_cell.length_b   1.000
_cell.length_c   1.000
_cell.angle_alpha   90.00
_cell.angle_beta   90.00
_cell.angle_gamma   90.00
#
_symmetry.space_group_name_H-M   'P 1'
#
loop_
_entity.id
_entity.type
_entity.pdbx_description
1 polymer ?
#
loop_
_entity_poly.entity_id
_entity_poly.type
_entity_poly.pdbx_seq_one_letter_code
_entity_poly.pdbx_strand_id
1 'polypeptide(L)'
;MKKLPCENITVAYYFCGEPIPYRTSVKGRIVTLGQFKELLTKKGSYRYYFKKVSDEFDCGVVFEEVREDDAILPIFEEKIIGKVEKID
;
A
#
# COMPACT_ATOMS: atom_id res chain seq x y z
N MET A 1 -8.28 -32.20 -4.41
CA MET A 1 -8.67 -30.79 -4.16
C MET A 1 -7.82 -29.90 -5.06
N LYS A 2 -8.42 -29.20 -6.03
CA LYS A 2 -7.69 -28.18 -6.81
C LYS A 2 -7.36 -27.05 -5.83
N LYS A 3 -6.07 -26.74 -5.61
CA LYS A 3 -5.68 -25.50 -4.91
C LYS A 3 -6.37 -24.37 -5.67
N LEU A 4 -7.28 -23.63 -5.04
CA LEU A 4 -7.69 -22.34 -5.57
C LEU A 4 -6.40 -21.54 -5.82
N PRO A 5 -6.25 -20.87 -6.97
CA PRO A 5 -5.13 -19.95 -7.16
C PRO A 5 -5.11 -19.02 -5.94
N CYS A 6 -4.01 -19.03 -5.19
CA CYS A 6 -3.80 -18.01 -4.18
C CYS A 6 -3.65 -16.72 -4.98
N GLU A 7 -4.72 -15.93 -5.08
CA GLU A 7 -4.70 -14.69 -5.84
C GLU A 7 -3.76 -13.73 -5.12
N ASN A 8 -2.64 -13.44 -5.77
CA ASN A 8 -1.67 -12.47 -5.28
C ASN A 8 -2.19 -11.07 -5.64
N ILE A 9 -1.94 -10.09 -4.77
CA ILE A 9 -2.17 -8.68 -5.06
C ILE A 9 -0.87 -7.99 -5.44
N THR A 10 -0.93 -7.11 -6.44
CA THR A 10 0.20 -6.23 -6.76
C THR A 10 0.23 -5.06 -5.76
N VAL A 11 1.39 -4.87 -5.14
CA VAL A 11 1.67 -3.73 -4.26
C VAL A 11 2.72 -2.87 -4.96
N ALA A 12 2.41 -1.60 -5.17
CA ALA A 12 3.35 -0.60 -5.67
C ALA A 12 3.47 0.55 -4.68
N TYR A 13 4.67 1.09 -4.47
CA TYR A 13 4.86 2.22 -3.56
C TYR A 13 5.95 3.18 -4.01
N TYR A 14 5.70 4.47 -3.83
CA TYR A 14 6.71 5.53 -3.92
C TYR A 14 7.43 5.63 -2.57
N PHE A 15 8.74 5.81 -2.60
CA PHE A 15 9.56 5.83 -1.38
C PHE A 15 10.35 7.13 -1.28
N CYS A 16 10.11 7.91 -0.21
CA CYS A 16 10.86 9.12 0.13
C CYS A 16 11.07 10.10 -1.03
N GLY A 17 10.01 10.39 -1.79
CA GLY A 17 10.05 11.33 -2.92
C GLY A 17 10.69 10.80 -4.21
N GLU A 18 11.09 9.52 -4.27
CA GLU A 18 11.58 8.91 -5.51
C GLU A 18 10.48 8.92 -6.59
N PRO A 19 10.79 9.31 -7.84
CA PRO A 19 9.77 9.48 -8.89
C PRO A 19 9.28 8.17 -9.49
N ILE A 20 10.03 7.07 -9.29
CA ILE A 20 9.72 5.74 -9.84
C ILE A 20 9.27 4.84 -8.68
N PRO A 21 8.08 4.21 -8.75
CA PRO A 21 7.60 3.35 -7.68
C PRO A 21 8.30 1.98 -7.70
N TYR A 22 8.49 1.42 -6.51
CA TYR A 22 8.82 0.01 -6.33
C TYR A 22 7.57 -0.84 -6.50
N ARG A 23 7.72 -2.08 -6.98
CA ARG A 23 6.62 -3.01 -7.19
C ARG A 23 6.97 -4.39 -6.65
N THR A 24 6.03 -5.02 -5.95
CA THR A 24 6.09 -6.43 -5.55
C THR A 24 4.73 -7.11 -5.67
N SER A 25 4.69 -8.43 -5.43
CA SER A 25 3.47 -9.23 -5.35
C SER A 25 3.37 -9.87 -3.97
N VAL A 26 2.23 -9.68 -3.30
CA VAL A 26 1.95 -10.24 -1.97
C VAL A 26 0.93 -11.36 -2.12
N LYS A 27 1.11 -12.46 -1.37
CA LYS A 27 0.16 -13.57 -1.37
C LYS A 27 -1.13 -13.16 -0.66
N GLY A 28 -2.27 -13.44 -1.29
CA GLY A 28 -3.58 -13.07 -0.79
C GLY A 28 -4.01 -11.67 -1.22
N ARG A 29 -5.30 -11.37 -1.01
CA ARG A 29 -5.92 -10.09 -1.37
C ARG A 29 -5.99 -9.08 -0.23
N ILE A 30 -5.89 -9.55 1.01
CA ILE A 30 -5.94 -8.71 2.20
C ILE A 30 -4.50 -8.49 2.66
N VAL A 31 -4.07 -7.25 2.66
CA VAL A 31 -2.75 -6.84 3.14
C VAL A 31 -2.95 -5.80 4.21
N THR A 32 -2.28 -5.97 5.36
CA THR A 32 -2.29 -4.98 6.44
C THR A 32 -1.10 -4.04 6.35
N LEU A 33 -1.15 -2.91 7.08
CA LEU A 33 0.01 -2.01 7.17
C LEU A 33 1.25 -2.72 7.71
N GLY A 34 1.11 -3.58 8.72
CA GLY A 34 2.23 -4.35 9.28
C GLY A 34 2.91 -5.21 8.21
N GLN A 35 2.13 -5.94 7.42
CA GLN A 35 2.66 -6.75 6.30
C GLN A 35 3.32 -5.89 5.22
N PHE A 36 2.78 -4.70 4.93
CA PHE A 36 3.41 -3.77 4.02
C PHE A 36 4.76 -3.25 4.54
N LYS A 37 4.86 -2.94 5.84
CA LYS A 37 6.10 -2.50 6.47
C LYS A 37 7.22 -3.54 6.36
N GLU A 38 6.88 -4.83 6.41
CA GLU A 38 7.84 -5.93 6.19
C GLU A 38 8.45 -5.95 4.78
N LEU A 39 7.79 -5.32 3.78
CA LEU A 39 8.30 -5.19 2.42
C LEU A 39 9.41 -4.11 2.30
N LEU A 40 9.49 -3.21 3.28
CA LEU A 40 10.46 -2.11 3.26
C LEU A 40 11.83 -2.61 3.72
N THR A 41 12.83 -2.44 2.86
CA THR A 41 14.21 -2.85 3.15
C THR A 41 14.98 -1.87 4.02
N LYS A 42 14.50 -0.62 4.12
CA LYS A 42 15.13 0.48 4.86
C LYS A 42 14.39 0.71 6.17
N LYS A 43 15.11 0.65 7.30
CA LYS A 43 14.58 0.98 8.63
C LYS A 43 14.47 2.50 8.80
N GLY A 44 13.45 2.93 9.53
CA GLY A 44 13.24 4.34 9.86
C GLY A 44 11.82 4.62 10.32
N SER A 45 11.58 5.85 10.74
CA SER A 45 10.25 6.37 11.04
C SER A 45 9.63 6.95 9.78
N TYR A 46 8.47 6.42 9.38
CA TYR A 46 7.79 6.81 8.15
C TYR A 46 6.31 7.07 8.40
N ARG A 47 5.70 7.91 7.56
CA ARG A 47 4.25 7.99 7.37
C ARG A 47 3.87 7.21 6.12
N TYR A 48 2.72 6.56 6.19
CA TYR A 48 2.24 5.65 5.15
C TYR A 48 0.92 6.16 4.63
N TYR A 49 0.86 6.41 3.33
CA TYR A 49 -0.34 6.86 2.66
C TYR A 49 -0.71 5.90 1.54
N PHE A 50 -1.99 5.66 1.34
CA PHE A 50 -2.47 4.72 0.32
C PHE A 50 -3.55 5.36 -0.54
N LYS A 51 -3.44 5.18 -1.86
CA LYS A 51 -4.41 5.70 -2.81
C LYS A 51 -5.76 5.01 -2.60
N LYS A 52 -6.82 5.79 -2.46
CA LYS A 52 -8.19 5.33 -2.19
C LYS A 52 -9.18 6.16 -3.00
N VAL A 53 -10.25 5.53 -3.51
CA VAL A 53 -11.37 6.25 -4.14
C VAL A 53 -12.09 7.07 -3.08
N SER A 54 -12.41 8.32 -3.38
CA SER A 54 -13.12 9.23 -2.48
C SER A 54 -14.05 10.13 -3.27
N ASP A 55 -15.25 10.33 -2.77
CA ASP A 55 -16.27 11.25 -3.28
C ASP A 55 -16.21 12.64 -2.62
N GLU A 56 -15.30 12.85 -1.68
CA GLU A 56 -15.12 14.11 -0.93
C GLU A 56 -14.43 15.21 -1.75
N PHE A 57 -13.70 14.83 -2.81
CA PHE A 57 -12.86 15.74 -3.60
C PHE A 57 -13.07 15.53 -5.11
N ASP A 58 -12.98 16.62 -5.89
CA ASP A 58 -13.19 16.59 -7.35
C ASP A 58 -12.24 15.66 -8.11
N CYS A 59 -11.07 15.34 -7.54
CA CYS A 59 -10.11 14.41 -8.14
C CYS A 59 -10.53 12.93 -8.05
N GLY A 60 -11.57 12.60 -7.28
CA GLY A 60 -12.12 11.25 -7.12
C GLY A 60 -11.25 10.27 -6.31
N VAL A 61 -10.08 10.72 -5.84
CA VAL A 61 -9.11 9.88 -5.10
C VAL A 61 -8.34 10.69 -4.07
N VAL A 62 -7.97 10.03 -2.99
CA VAL A 62 -7.10 10.59 -1.94
C VAL A 62 -5.94 9.65 -1.66
N PHE A 63 -4.90 10.20 -1.03
CA PHE A 63 -3.91 9.41 -0.31
C PHE A 63 -4.29 9.40 1.17
N GLU A 64 -4.91 8.31 1.62
CA GLU A 64 -5.35 8.14 3.01
C GLU A 64 -4.16 7.71 3.88
N GLU A 65 -3.94 8.42 4.99
CA GLU A 65 -2.92 8.04 5.98
C GLU A 65 -3.37 6.81 6.78
N VAL A 66 -2.52 5.79 6.88
CA VAL A 66 -2.78 4.60 7.69
C VAL A 66 -1.69 4.47 8.75
N ARG A 67 -2.11 4.30 10.01
CA ARG A 67 -1.21 4.30 11.18
C ARG A 67 -1.14 2.96 11.91
N GLU A 68 -2.25 2.24 11.99
CA GLU A 68 -2.36 0.99 12.75
C GLU A 68 -1.89 -0.22 11.92
N ASP A 69 -1.09 -1.10 12.53
CA ASP A 69 -0.45 -2.24 11.83
C ASP A 69 -1.43 -3.32 11.36
N ASP A 70 -2.58 -3.43 12.04
CA ASP A 70 -3.67 -4.35 11.71
C ASP A 70 -4.65 -3.78 10.68
N ALA A 71 -4.57 -2.50 10.37
CA ALA A 71 -5.43 -1.86 9.38
C ALA A 71 -5.20 -2.45 7.98
N ILE A 72 -6.31 -2.83 7.33
CA ILE A 72 -6.32 -3.35 5.96
C ILE A 72 -6.08 -2.19 4.99
N LEU A 73 -5.16 -2.39 4.05
CA LEU A 73 -4.79 -1.36 3.09
C LEU A 73 -5.85 -1.18 1.98
N PRO A 74 -6.14 0.07 1.57
CA PRO A 74 -7.04 0.33 0.45
C PRO A 74 -6.56 -0.29 -0.86
N ILE A 75 -7.51 -0.87 -1.62
CA ILE A 75 -7.27 -1.36 -2.98
C ILE A 75 -7.78 -0.31 -3.96
N PHE A 76 -6.92 0.08 -4.90
CA PHE A 76 -7.22 0.98 -6.02
C PHE A 76 -6.90 0.26 -7.33
N GLU A 77 -7.92 0.09 -8.20
CA GLU A 77 -7.78 -0.60 -9.50
C GLU A 77 -7.03 -1.96 -9.37
N GLU A 78 -7.51 -2.81 -8.46
CA GLU A 78 -6.97 -4.16 -8.18
C GLU A 78 -5.53 -4.19 -7.63
N LYS A 79 -4.99 -3.04 -7.22
CA LYS A 79 -3.64 -2.89 -6.68
C LYS A 79 -3.67 -2.13 -5.37
N ILE A 80 -2.60 -2.25 -4.59
CA ILE A 80 -2.32 -1.34 -3.49
C ILE A 80 -1.29 -0.33 -4.00
N ILE A 81 -1.60 0.96 -3.92
CA ILE A 81 -0.71 2.04 -4.33
C ILE A 81 -0.36 2.88 -3.10
N GLY A 82 0.86 2.71 -2.60
CA GLY A 82 1.38 3.38 -1.42
C GLY A 82 2.29 4.57 -1.73
N LYS A 83 2.41 5.47 -0.76
CA LYS A 83 3.42 6.53 -0.70
C LYS A 83 4.01 6.52 0.72
N VAL A 84 5.31 6.29 0.80
CA VAL A 84 6.07 6.21 2.05
C VAL A 84 6.90 7.47 2.20
N GLU A 85 6.60 8.26 3.22
CA GLU A 85 7.29 9.52 3.49
C GLU A 85 8.12 9.40 4.77
N LYS A 86 9.36 9.90 4.74
CA LYS A 86 10.20 9.94 5.94
C LYS A 86 9.67 10.98 6.91
N ILE A 87 9.64 10.63 8.19
CA ILE A 87 9.42 11.58 9.28
C ILE A 87 10.78 12.17 9.62
N ASP A 88 10.91 13.49 9.49
CA ASP A 88 12.09 14.23 9.97
C ASP A 88 12.13 14.29 11.50
#